data_AF-A0A835Q5M9-F1
#
_entry.id   AF-A0A835Q5M9-F1
#
_cell.length_a   1.000
_cell.length_b   1.000
_cell.length_c   1.000
_cell.angle_alpha   90.00
_cell.angle_beta   90.00
_cell.angle_gamma   90.00
#
_symmetry.space_group_name_H-M   'P 1'
#
loop_
_entity.id
_entity.type
_entity.pdbx_description
1 polymer ?
#
loop_
_entity_poly.entity_id
_entity_poly.type
_entity_poly.pdbx_seq_one_letter_code
_entity_poly.pdbx_strand_id
1 'polypeptide(L)'
;MAVQLSPLLSICYERGLLSLLDQRKLPFEMVYMDIRNAKDGWNAIRDMVVRGAPAIAIAAALSLAVEVFDVDFDFKGRLGMRLPSFRPTAVNLSDAARKLSNLVLKTAETASEAKVVFKAYIDAAEQMLTDDVDTNKAIGFHGAKVVQSKMNDSNRISVLTHCNTGSLATAGFGTALGVIRALHAADILEMAFCTETRPFNQYQNYGTMAHKSRGLLVVM
;
A
#
# COMPACT_ATOMS: atom_id res chain seq x y z
N MET A 1 -13.46 -17.94 -22.08
CA MET A 1 -12.12 -18.02 -21.47
C MET A 1 -11.97 -16.83 -20.55
N ALA A 2 -11.90 -17.03 -19.23
CA ALA A 2 -11.64 -15.94 -18.30
C ALA A 2 -10.21 -15.47 -18.53
N VAL A 3 -10.03 -14.24 -19.01
CA VAL A 3 -8.71 -13.61 -19.04
C VAL A 3 -8.26 -13.52 -17.60
N GLN A 4 -7.26 -14.32 -17.23
CA GLN A 4 -6.63 -14.27 -15.92
C GLN A 4 -5.82 -12.98 -15.86
N LEU A 5 -6.49 -11.87 -15.56
CA LEU A 5 -5.87 -10.57 -15.40
C LEU A 5 -4.93 -10.65 -14.19
N SER A 6 -3.63 -10.44 -14.41
CA SER A 6 -2.66 -10.25 -13.34
C SER A 6 -3.20 -9.23 -12.33
N PRO A 7 -3.03 -9.46 -11.01
CA PRO A 7 -3.57 -8.56 -10.02
C PRO A 7 -2.97 -7.16 -10.21
N LEU A 8 -3.82 -6.14 -10.28
CA LEU A 8 -3.39 -4.74 -10.33
C LEU A 8 -2.66 -4.38 -9.02
N LEU A 9 -1.34 -4.19 -9.10
CA LEU A 9 -0.49 -3.80 -7.97
C LEU A 9 -0.19 -2.30 -8.03
N SER A 10 -0.39 -1.61 -6.91
CA SER A 10 -0.02 -0.20 -6.72
C SER A 10 1.48 -0.01 -6.55
N ILE A 11 2.14 -1.00 -5.93
CA ILE A 11 3.55 -1.01 -5.58
C ILE A 11 4.13 -2.31 -6.16
N CYS A 12 5.06 -2.17 -7.12
CA CYS A 12 5.85 -3.27 -7.64
C CYS A 12 7.27 -3.11 -7.09
N TYR A 13 7.71 -4.07 -6.27
CA TYR A 13 9.01 -4.02 -5.62
C TYR A 13 9.74 -5.33 -5.78
N GLU A 14 11.00 -5.23 -6.18
CA GLU A 14 12.03 -6.24 -6.04
C GLU A 14 13.24 -5.56 -5.40
N ARG A 15 14.14 -6.32 -4.77
CA ARG A 15 15.26 -5.71 -4.06
C ARG A 15 16.12 -4.87 -5.02
N GLY A 16 16.19 -3.57 -4.74
CA GLY A 16 16.88 -2.58 -5.58
C GLY A 16 16.04 -1.97 -6.72
N LEU A 17 14.80 -2.41 -6.92
CA LEU A 17 13.90 -1.94 -7.98
C LEU A 17 12.51 -1.63 -7.40
N LEU A 18 12.05 -0.40 -7.57
CA LEU A 18 10.72 0.03 -7.17
C LEU A 18 10.03 0.73 -8.35
N SER A 19 8.82 0.30 -8.68
CA SER A 19 7.94 1.00 -9.61
C SER A 19 6.55 1.18 -9.00
N LEU A 20 6.00 2.39 -9.14
CA LEU A 20 4.68 2.76 -8.62
C LEU A 20 3.69 2.95 -9.77
N LEU A 21 2.50 2.38 -9.65
CA LEU A 21 1.42 2.61 -10.61
C LEU A 21 0.95 4.06 -10.53
N ASP A 22 0.94 4.78 -11.67
CA ASP A 22 0.44 6.16 -11.71
C ASP A 22 -1.08 6.21 -11.62
N GLN A 23 -1.59 6.35 -10.40
CA GLN A 23 -3.02 6.43 -10.13
C GLN A 23 -3.66 7.70 -10.70
N ARG A 24 -2.94 8.66 -11.27
CA ARG A 24 -3.59 9.83 -11.90
C ARG A 24 -4.13 9.51 -13.29
N LYS A 25 -3.57 8.47 -13.90
CA LYS A 25 -3.84 8.06 -15.28
C LYS A 25 -4.90 6.96 -15.38
N LEU A 26 -5.21 6.31 -14.26
CA LEU A 26 -6.33 5.38 -14.18
C LEU A 26 -7.68 6.13 -14.35
N PRO A 27 -8.69 5.51 -14.98
CA PRO A 27 -8.69 4.13 -15.49
C PRO A 27 -8.22 4.00 -16.96
N PHE A 28 -7.82 5.10 -17.60
CA PHE A 28 -7.59 5.15 -19.05
C PHE A 28 -6.23 4.58 -19.46
N GLU A 29 -5.21 4.72 -18.61
CA GLU A 29 -3.85 4.29 -18.91
C GLU A 29 -3.22 3.62 -17.67
N MET A 30 -2.59 2.47 -17.87
CA MET A 30 -1.86 1.72 -16.85
C MET A 30 -0.36 1.86 -17.09
N VAL A 31 0.27 2.80 -16.40
CA VAL A 31 1.72 3.02 -16.48
C VAL A 31 2.35 3.03 -15.11
N TYR A 32 3.57 2.47 -15.07
CA TYR A 32 4.40 2.42 -13.88
C TYR A 32 5.51 3.46 -13.99
N MET A 33 5.81 4.12 -12.88
CA MET A 33 6.89 5.07 -12.75
C MET A 33 7.99 4.45 -11.89
N ASP A 34 9.20 4.38 -12.44
CA ASP A 34 10.37 3.90 -11.70
C ASP A 34 10.77 4.91 -10.63
N ILE A 35 11.10 4.40 -9.45
CA ILE A 35 11.51 5.18 -8.28
C ILE A 35 12.95 4.78 -7.97
N ARG A 36 13.89 5.68 -8.24
CA ARG A 36 15.33 5.38 -8.13
C ARG A 36 15.93 5.82 -6.80
N ASN A 37 15.22 6.63 -6.03
CA ASN A 37 15.69 7.18 -4.77
C ASN A 37 14.52 7.77 -3.95
N ALA A 38 14.80 8.23 -2.72
CA ALA A 38 13.80 8.84 -1.85
C ALA A 38 13.23 10.14 -2.41
N LYS A 39 13.97 10.87 -3.25
CA LYS A 39 13.47 12.09 -3.91
C LYS A 39 12.38 11.78 -4.94
N ASP A 40 12.57 10.74 -5.74
CA ASP A 40 11.56 10.24 -6.68
C ASP A 40 10.32 9.78 -5.92
N GLY A 41 10.49 9.03 -4.83
CA GLY A 41 9.40 8.60 -3.96
C GLY A 41 8.62 9.77 -3.36
N TRP A 42 9.31 10.80 -2.88
CA TRP A 42 8.69 12.02 -2.38
C TRP A 42 7.87 12.73 -3.45
N ASN A 43 8.42 12.88 -4.67
CA ASN A 43 7.71 13.49 -5.79
C ASN A 43 6.46 12.67 -6.15
N ALA A 44 6.57 11.33 -6.19
CA ALA A 44 5.44 10.44 -6.44
C ALA A 44 4.30 10.60 -5.43
N ILE A 45 4.63 10.68 -4.13
CA ILE A 45 3.66 10.90 -3.05
C ILE A 45 3.04 12.30 -3.15
N ARG A 46 3.87 13.33 -3.33
CA ARG A 46 3.44 14.74 -3.42
C ARG A 46 2.49 14.95 -4.61
N ASP A 47 2.83 14.37 -5.75
CA ASP A 47 2.08 14.52 -6.99
C ASP A 47 0.88 13.56 -7.04
N MET A 48 0.66 12.77 -5.99
CA MET A 48 -0.44 11.80 -5.85
C MET A 48 -0.43 10.67 -6.90
N VAL A 49 0.76 10.26 -7.34
CA VAL A 49 0.99 9.03 -8.14
C VAL A 49 0.58 7.81 -7.31
N VAL A 50 1.02 7.75 -6.05
CA VAL A 50 0.58 6.75 -5.05
C VAL A 50 -0.33 7.42 -4.03
N ARG A 51 -1.40 6.72 -3.65
CA ARG A 51 -2.43 7.22 -2.71
C ARG A 51 -2.81 6.13 -1.71
N GLY A 52 -3.39 6.55 -0.59
CA GLY A 52 -3.74 5.67 0.52
C GLY A 52 -2.65 5.65 1.59
N ALA A 53 -3.04 5.85 2.85
CA ALA A 53 -2.09 6.04 3.95
C ALA A 53 -1.08 4.87 4.09
N PRO A 54 -1.50 3.59 3.98
CA PRO A 54 -0.55 2.48 4.02
C PRO A 54 0.39 2.46 2.80
N ALA A 55 -0.14 2.63 1.59
CA ALA A 55 0.67 2.63 0.37
C ALA A 55 1.69 3.78 0.35
N ILE A 56 1.32 4.96 0.85
CA ILE A 56 2.24 6.11 0.98
C ILE A 56 3.39 5.79 1.94
N ALA A 57 3.11 5.16 3.08
CA ALA A 57 4.13 4.81 4.07
C ALA A 57 5.14 3.79 3.51
N ILE A 58 4.64 2.78 2.80
CA ILE A 58 5.45 1.72 2.20
C ILE A 58 6.26 2.25 1.03
N ALA A 59 5.64 3.04 0.13
CA ALA A 59 6.35 3.68 -0.97
C ALA A 59 7.50 4.56 -0.45
N ALA A 60 7.27 5.35 0.59
CA ALA A 60 8.32 6.17 1.21
C ALA A 60 9.49 5.33 1.75
N ALA A 61 9.20 4.25 2.48
CA ALA A 61 10.23 3.37 3.05
C ALA A 61 11.03 2.65 1.95
N LEU A 62 10.34 2.06 0.96
CA LEU A 62 10.98 1.34 -0.14
C LEU A 62 11.78 2.26 -1.06
N SER A 63 11.36 3.52 -1.23
CA SER A 63 12.14 4.49 -2.03
C SER A 63 13.52 4.75 -1.43
N LEU A 64 13.61 4.79 -0.09
CA LEU A 64 14.90 4.91 0.59
C LEU A 64 15.67 3.59 0.58
N ALA A 65 14.97 2.45 0.65
CA ALA A 65 15.60 1.13 0.53
C ALA A 65 16.30 0.98 -0.83
N VAL A 66 15.67 1.43 -1.91
CA VAL A 66 16.28 1.50 -3.26
C VAL A 66 17.48 2.45 -3.26
N GLU A 67 17.35 3.63 -2.66
CA GLU A 67 18.45 4.60 -2.61
C GLU A 67 19.71 4.04 -1.93
N VAL A 68 19.55 3.26 -0.85
CA VAL A 68 20.68 2.71 -0.07
C VAL A 68 21.13 1.32 -0.52
N PHE A 69 20.47 0.72 -1.51
CA PHE A 69 20.74 -0.67 -1.92
C PHE A 69 22.15 -0.86 -2.49
N ASP A 70 22.60 0.05 -3.36
CA ASP A 70 23.86 -0.07 -4.10
C ASP A 70 24.88 1.03 -3.73
N VAL A 71 24.74 1.62 -2.54
CA VAL A 71 25.67 2.69 -2.13
C VAL A 71 26.87 2.10 -1.41
N ASP A 72 28.03 2.23 -2.04
CA ASP A 72 29.32 1.97 -1.41
C ASP A 72 29.71 3.16 -0.52
N PHE A 73 29.05 3.29 0.64
CA PHE A 73 29.34 4.36 1.61
C PHE A 73 30.59 4.01 2.43
N ASP A 74 31.57 4.91 2.46
CA ASP A 74 32.56 4.98 3.53
C ASP A 74 31.87 5.43 4.83
N PHE A 75 31.74 4.48 5.76
CA PHE A 75 30.96 4.54 7.00
C PHE A 75 31.36 5.70 7.93
N LYS A 76 32.57 6.25 7.81
CA LYS A 76 33.10 7.22 8.79
C LYS A 76 32.60 8.66 8.60
N GLY A 77 31.95 8.97 7.47
CA GLY A 77 31.65 10.35 7.11
C GLY A 77 30.37 10.94 7.69
N ARG A 78 29.22 10.30 7.50
CA ARG A 78 27.91 10.93 7.78
C ARG A 78 26.83 9.90 8.07
N LEU A 79 26.65 9.55 9.33
CA LEU A 79 25.40 8.96 9.85
C LEU A 79 24.28 10.03 9.95
N GLY A 80 24.19 10.88 8.92
CA GLY A 80 23.28 12.01 8.82
C GLY A 80 22.15 11.75 7.83
N MET A 81 21.76 10.49 7.63
CA MET A 81 20.55 10.15 6.89
C MET A 81 19.34 10.68 7.65
N ARG A 82 19.00 11.95 7.40
CA ARG A 82 17.67 12.46 7.68
C ARG A 82 16.72 11.69 6.79
N LEU A 83 15.94 10.77 7.38
CA LEU A 83 14.71 10.31 6.74
C LEU A 83 13.96 11.57 6.28
N PRO A 84 13.53 11.66 5.02
CA PRO A 84 12.79 12.82 4.55
C PRO A 84 11.63 13.07 5.51
N SER A 85 11.44 14.33 5.93
CA SER A 85 10.29 14.71 6.75
C SER A 85 9.04 14.58 5.87
N PHE A 86 8.47 13.39 5.80
CA PHE A 86 7.26 13.20 5.02
C PHE A 86 6.08 13.86 5.74
N ARG A 87 5.14 14.44 4.97
CA ARG A 87 4.05 15.27 5.52
C ARG A 87 3.32 14.56 6.68
N PRO A 88 3.11 15.24 7.83
CA PRO A 88 2.63 14.65 9.09
C PRO A 88 1.15 14.25 9.11
N THR A 89 0.44 14.33 7.99
CA THR A 89 -1.00 14.08 7.92
C THR A 89 -1.39 12.60 7.88
N ALA A 90 -0.45 11.69 7.60
CA ALA A 90 -0.70 10.26 7.65
C ALA A 90 0.06 9.64 8.83
N VAL A 91 -0.67 9.28 9.89
CA VAL A 91 -0.12 8.62 11.09
C VAL A 91 0.74 7.40 10.71
N ASN A 92 0.35 6.64 9.68
CA ASN A 92 1.10 5.50 9.16
C ASN A 92 2.53 5.86 8.75
N LEU A 93 2.71 7.01 8.10
CA LEU A 93 4.01 7.44 7.59
C LEU A 93 4.90 7.94 8.72
N SER A 94 4.34 8.69 9.67
CA SER A 94 5.05 9.10 10.89
C SER A 94 5.44 7.89 11.75
N ASP A 95 4.56 6.90 11.87
CA ASP A 95 4.82 5.66 12.62
C ASP A 95 5.90 4.81 11.96
N ALA A 96 5.82 4.62 10.64
CA ALA A 96 6.85 3.95 9.85
C ALA A 96 8.21 4.64 10.00
N ALA A 97 8.26 5.97 9.83
CA ALA A 97 9.49 6.74 9.97
C ALA A 97 10.10 6.60 11.37
N ARG A 98 9.27 6.63 12.42
CA ARG A 98 9.71 6.43 13.81
C ARG A 98 10.27 5.02 14.03
N LYS A 99 9.54 3.98 13.61
CA LYS A 99 9.97 2.57 13.75
C LYS A 99 11.29 2.30 13.02
N LEU A 100 11.40 2.76 11.78
CA LEU A 100 12.61 2.59 10.97
C LEU A 100 13.79 3.42 11.51
N SER A 101 13.54 4.65 11.99
CA SER A 101 14.59 5.45 12.66
C SER A 101 15.14 4.74 13.88
N ASN A 102 14.26 4.23 14.75
CA ASN A 102 14.66 3.53 15.96
C ASN A 102 15.44 2.25 15.64
N LEU A 103 15.03 1.51 14.61
CA LEU A 103 15.77 0.35 14.12
C LEU A 103 17.18 0.74 13.68
N VAL A 104 17.30 1.75 12.82
CA VAL A 104 18.59 2.24 12.30
C VAL A 104 19.51 2.68 13.44
N LEU A 105 19.00 3.47 14.39
CA LEU A 105 19.78 3.93 15.55
C LEU A 105 20.27 2.75 16.39
N LYS A 106 19.39 1.81 16.73
CA LYS A 106 19.74 0.61 17.51
C LYS A 106 20.74 -0.29 16.79
N THR A 107 20.58 -0.48 15.48
CA THR A 107 21.54 -1.27 14.69
C THR A 107 22.89 -0.58 14.63
N ALA A 108 22.93 0.76 14.50
CA ALA A 108 24.16 1.54 14.46
C ALA A 108 24.97 1.50 15.77
N GLU A 109 24.32 1.27 16.92
CA GLU A 109 25.02 1.09 18.21
C GLU A 109 25.95 -0.13 18.24
N THR A 110 25.69 -1.15 17.41
CA THR A 110 26.40 -2.43 17.43
C THR A 110 27.03 -2.80 16.09
N ALA A 111 26.68 -2.12 15.00
CA ALA A 111 27.19 -2.39 13.66
C ALA A 111 28.65 -1.94 13.50
N SER A 112 29.48 -2.82 12.95
CA SER A 112 30.86 -2.51 12.55
C SER A 112 30.94 -1.74 11.23
N GLU A 113 29.91 -1.81 10.38
CA GLU A 113 29.91 -1.28 9.01
C GLU A 113 28.54 -0.70 8.62
N ALA A 114 28.55 0.31 7.73
CA ALA A 114 27.34 0.94 7.17
C ALA A 114 26.39 -0.07 6.52
N LYS A 115 26.99 -1.05 5.81
CA LYS A 115 26.26 -2.08 5.06
C LYS A 115 25.33 -2.90 5.95
N VAL A 116 25.70 -3.11 7.22
CA VAL A 116 24.85 -3.80 8.20
C VAL A 116 23.60 -2.98 8.52
N VAL A 117 23.74 -1.66 8.70
CA VAL A 117 22.63 -0.75 8.97
C VAL A 117 21.70 -0.64 7.76
N PHE A 118 22.26 -0.50 6.55
CA PHE A 118 21.46 -0.44 5.32
C PHE A 118 20.71 -1.75 5.06
N LYS A 119 21.37 -2.89 5.25
CA LYS A 119 20.71 -4.19 5.16
C LYS A 119 19.54 -4.29 6.14
N ALA A 120 19.72 -3.89 7.40
CA ALA A 120 18.65 -3.90 8.38
C ALA A 120 17.47 -2.98 7.99
N TYR A 121 17.76 -1.80 7.42
CA TYR A 121 16.72 -0.91 6.91
C TYR A 121 15.94 -1.53 5.74
N ILE A 122 16.65 -2.07 4.73
CA ILE A 122 16.04 -2.70 3.56
C ILE A 122 15.17 -3.87 3.99
N ASP A 123 15.69 -4.77 4.83
CA ASP A 123 14.97 -5.94 5.33
C ASP A 123 13.69 -5.51 6.08
N ALA A 124 13.73 -4.44 6.88
CA ALA A 124 12.55 -3.92 7.57
C ALA A 124 11.54 -3.23 6.64
N ALA A 125 11.99 -2.51 5.63
CA ALA A 125 11.12 -1.89 4.63
C ALA A 125 10.39 -2.94 3.78
N GLU A 126 11.08 -4.03 3.42
CA GLU A 126 10.50 -5.20 2.75
C GLU A 126 9.49 -5.93 3.64
N GLN A 127 9.81 -6.09 4.93
CA GLN A 127 8.89 -6.68 5.89
C GLN A 127 7.61 -5.86 6.01
N MET A 128 7.69 -4.52 6.02
CA MET A 128 6.50 -3.65 6.06
C MET A 128 5.55 -3.89 4.87
N LEU A 129 6.07 -4.16 3.67
CA LEU A 129 5.25 -4.48 2.50
C LEU A 129 4.47 -5.78 2.73
N THR A 130 5.15 -6.81 3.24
CA THR A 130 4.56 -8.12 3.52
C THR A 130 3.53 -8.04 4.65
N ASP A 131 3.89 -7.39 5.76
CA ASP A 131 3.05 -7.21 6.93
C ASP A 131 1.76 -6.46 6.60
N ASP A 132 1.82 -5.44 5.73
CA ASP A 132 0.62 -4.70 5.32
C ASP A 132 -0.34 -5.58 4.51
N VAL A 133 0.17 -6.41 3.61
CA VAL A 133 -0.67 -7.37 2.85
C VAL A 133 -1.37 -8.35 3.79
N ASP A 134 -0.66 -8.91 4.77
CA ASP A 134 -1.22 -9.87 5.70
C ASP A 134 -2.19 -9.21 6.70
N THR A 135 -1.88 -8.01 7.16
CA THR A 135 -2.79 -7.18 7.96
C THR A 135 -4.08 -6.88 7.20
N ASN A 136 -4.00 -6.52 5.92
CA ASN A 136 -5.17 -6.25 5.08
C ASN A 136 -6.05 -7.50 4.89
N LYS A 137 -5.43 -8.67 4.67
CA LYS A 137 -6.18 -9.96 4.62
C LYS A 137 -6.87 -10.24 5.96
N ALA A 138 -6.17 -10.05 7.08
CA ALA A 138 -6.72 -10.25 8.41
C ALA A 138 -7.89 -9.29 8.68
N ILE A 139 -7.77 -8.00 8.34
CA ILE A 139 -8.86 -7.02 8.41
C ILE A 139 -10.07 -7.51 7.63
N GLY A 140 -9.87 -7.96 6.38
CA GLY A 140 -10.97 -8.49 5.57
C GLY A 140 -11.67 -9.67 6.21
N PHE A 141 -10.90 -10.66 6.68
CA PHE A 141 -11.42 -11.85 7.33
C PHE A 141 -12.19 -11.54 8.63
N HIS A 142 -11.58 -10.80 9.54
CA HIS A 142 -12.21 -10.44 10.82
C HIS A 142 -13.40 -9.51 10.62
N GLY A 143 -13.30 -8.53 9.72
CA GLY A 143 -14.42 -7.64 9.40
C GLY A 143 -15.61 -8.39 8.81
N ALA A 144 -15.37 -9.36 7.91
CA ALA A 144 -16.44 -10.19 7.35
C ALA A 144 -17.14 -11.03 8.44
N LYS A 145 -16.38 -11.60 9.38
CA LYS A 145 -16.94 -12.33 10.53
C LYS A 145 -17.83 -11.44 11.40
N VAL A 146 -17.40 -10.21 11.68
CA VAL A 146 -18.21 -9.25 12.46
C VAL A 146 -19.51 -8.94 11.72
N VAL A 147 -19.44 -8.66 10.41
CA VAL A 147 -20.62 -8.40 9.59
C VAL A 147 -21.58 -9.60 9.64
N GLN A 148 -21.09 -10.82 9.40
CA GLN A 148 -21.89 -12.05 9.48
C GLN A 148 -22.55 -12.25 10.84
N SER A 149 -21.84 -11.97 11.94
CA SER A 149 -22.40 -12.10 13.30
C SER A 149 -23.54 -11.11 13.60
N LYS A 150 -23.71 -10.08 12.77
CA LYS A 150 -24.76 -9.08 12.87
C LYS A 150 -25.85 -9.26 11.82
N MET A 151 -25.72 -10.24 10.94
CA MET A 151 -26.77 -10.58 9.98
C MET A 151 -27.89 -11.33 10.70
N ASN A 152 -29.14 -10.94 10.42
CA ASN A 152 -30.32 -11.68 10.86
C ASN A 152 -30.58 -12.84 9.88
N ASP A 153 -31.83 -13.32 9.74
CA ASP A 153 -32.24 -14.43 8.85
C ASP A 153 -31.96 -14.19 7.33
N SER A 154 -31.32 -13.08 6.97
CA SER A 154 -30.90 -12.80 5.60
C SER A 154 -29.60 -13.54 5.27
N ASN A 155 -29.62 -14.36 4.23
CA ASN A 155 -28.43 -15.09 3.76
C ASN A 155 -27.43 -14.21 3.01
N ARG A 156 -27.83 -13.00 2.56
CA ARG A 156 -27.00 -12.11 1.75
C ARG A 156 -27.08 -10.67 2.25
N ILE A 157 -26.02 -9.89 2.02
CA ILE A 157 -25.90 -8.49 2.45
C ILE A 157 -25.45 -7.58 1.31
N SER A 158 -26.00 -6.37 1.28
CA SER A 158 -25.48 -5.28 0.45
C SER A 158 -24.63 -4.32 1.28
N VAL A 159 -23.49 -3.91 0.76
CA VAL A 159 -22.53 -3.05 1.48
C VAL A 159 -22.30 -1.76 0.70
N LEU A 160 -22.35 -0.60 1.37
CA LEU A 160 -21.94 0.68 0.81
C LEU A 160 -20.53 1.04 1.31
N THR A 161 -19.67 1.49 0.40
CA THR A 161 -18.32 1.94 0.71
C THR A 161 -18.03 3.36 0.23
N HIS A 162 -17.02 3.98 0.82
CA HIS A 162 -16.59 5.34 0.53
C HIS A 162 -15.08 5.40 0.39
N CYS A 163 -14.61 6.24 -0.54
CA CYS A 163 -13.22 6.33 -0.99
C CYS A 163 -12.70 5.02 -1.60
N ASN A 164 -11.47 5.03 -2.10
CA ASN A 164 -10.78 3.81 -2.48
C ASN A 164 -10.00 3.25 -1.26
N THR A 165 -10.38 2.05 -0.83
CA THR A 165 -9.72 1.31 0.27
C THR A 165 -9.23 -0.07 -0.18
N GLY A 166 -9.07 -0.26 -1.48
CA GLY A 166 -8.64 -1.50 -2.11
C GLY A 166 -7.14 -1.69 -2.18
N SER A 167 -6.71 -2.63 -3.03
CA SER A 167 -5.29 -2.89 -3.34
C SER A 167 -4.57 -1.68 -3.95
N LEU A 168 -5.30 -0.68 -4.42
CA LEU A 168 -4.73 0.58 -4.91
C LEU A 168 -4.39 1.57 -3.78
N ALA A 169 -4.95 1.39 -2.58
CA ALA A 169 -4.74 2.27 -1.43
C ALA A 169 -3.80 1.65 -0.36
N THR A 170 -3.40 0.40 -0.54
CA THR A 170 -2.56 -0.36 0.40
C THR A 170 -1.47 -1.12 -0.38
N ALA A 171 -0.63 -1.91 0.31
CA ALA A 171 0.30 -2.83 -0.36
C ALA A 171 -0.40 -3.89 -1.21
N GLY A 172 -1.67 -4.17 -0.88
CA GLY A 172 -2.46 -5.20 -1.53
C GLY A 172 -3.68 -5.54 -0.70
N PHE A 173 -4.63 -6.24 -1.32
CA PHE A 173 -5.90 -6.67 -0.73
C PHE A 173 -6.87 -5.54 -0.31
N GLY A 174 -6.45 -4.56 0.49
CA GLY A 174 -7.25 -3.44 0.96
C GLY A 174 -7.88 -3.65 2.35
N THR A 175 -8.46 -2.61 2.91
CA THR A 175 -9.07 -2.59 4.26
C THR A 175 -10.58 -2.80 4.20
N ALA A 176 -11.39 -1.75 4.09
CA ALA A 176 -12.84 -1.87 3.97
C ALA A 176 -13.23 -2.63 2.68
N LEU A 177 -12.52 -2.38 1.57
CA LEU A 177 -12.67 -3.20 0.37
C LEU A 177 -12.18 -4.64 0.55
N GLY A 178 -11.21 -4.87 1.44
CA GLY A 178 -10.78 -6.20 1.87
C GLY A 178 -11.91 -6.97 2.56
N VAL A 179 -12.71 -6.29 3.39
CA VAL A 179 -13.93 -6.86 3.99
C VAL A 179 -14.94 -7.23 2.91
N ILE A 180 -15.22 -6.32 1.97
CA ILE A 180 -16.13 -6.60 0.84
C ILE A 180 -15.64 -7.81 0.02
N ARG A 181 -14.32 -7.91 -0.23
CA ARG A 181 -13.69 -9.07 -0.90
C ARG A 181 -13.90 -10.37 -0.11
N ALA A 182 -13.77 -10.34 1.20
CA ALA A 182 -14.00 -11.51 2.06
C ALA A 182 -15.48 -11.91 2.11
N LEU A 183 -16.42 -10.96 2.14
CA LEU A 183 -17.86 -11.22 2.04
C LEU A 183 -18.21 -11.86 0.69
N HIS A 184 -17.63 -11.37 -0.41
CA HIS A 184 -17.81 -11.96 -1.74
C HIS A 184 -17.24 -13.39 -1.84
N ALA A 185 -16.04 -13.61 -1.30
CA ALA A 185 -15.42 -14.94 -1.30
C ALA A 185 -16.22 -15.97 -0.47
N ALA A 186 -17.00 -15.51 0.49
CA ALA A 186 -17.90 -16.34 1.29
C ALA A 186 -19.32 -16.47 0.70
N ASP A 187 -19.56 -15.96 -0.52
CA ASP A 187 -20.85 -16.00 -1.23
C ASP A 187 -22.04 -15.33 -0.51
N ILE A 188 -21.74 -14.42 0.42
CA ILE A 188 -22.76 -13.70 1.22
C ILE A 188 -22.95 -12.25 0.74
N LEU A 189 -22.09 -11.74 -0.14
CA LEU A 189 -22.26 -10.41 -0.70
C LEU A 189 -23.30 -10.45 -1.82
N GLU A 190 -24.41 -9.75 -1.64
CA GLU A 190 -25.42 -9.50 -2.68
C GLU A 190 -24.90 -8.43 -3.65
N MET A 191 -24.52 -7.27 -3.11
CA MET A 191 -24.13 -6.11 -3.90
C MET A 191 -23.16 -5.22 -3.12
N ALA A 192 -22.22 -4.61 -3.82
CA ALA A 192 -21.40 -3.53 -3.28
C ALA A 192 -21.75 -2.21 -3.99
N PHE A 193 -22.12 -1.21 -3.20
CA PHE A 193 -22.33 0.17 -3.62
C PHE A 193 -21.11 1.01 -3.29
N CYS A 194 -20.81 1.96 -4.16
CA CYS A 194 -19.66 2.84 -3.97
C CYS A 194 -20.01 4.27 -4.34
N THR A 195 -19.49 5.20 -3.55
CA THR A 195 -19.75 6.63 -3.76
C THR A 195 -18.72 7.24 -4.72
N GLU A 196 -19.10 8.30 -5.45
CA GLU A 196 -18.23 8.96 -6.43
C GLU A 196 -16.92 9.48 -5.79
N THR A 197 -16.98 9.97 -4.55
CA THR A 197 -15.84 10.53 -3.78
C THR A 197 -15.22 11.79 -4.40
N ARG A 198 -16.08 12.78 -4.66
CA ARG A 198 -15.68 14.14 -5.06
C ARG A 198 -14.69 14.76 -4.04
N PRO A 199 -13.76 15.64 -4.48
CA PRO A 199 -13.55 16.07 -5.87
C PRO A 199 -12.58 15.17 -6.67
N PHE A 200 -11.93 14.20 -6.01
CA PHE A 200 -10.84 13.40 -6.61
C PHE A 200 -11.33 12.13 -7.31
N ASN A 201 -12.62 11.82 -7.19
CA ASN A 201 -13.32 10.76 -7.90
C ASN A 201 -12.64 9.39 -7.76
N GLN A 202 -12.13 9.10 -6.55
CA GLN A 202 -11.26 7.95 -6.29
C GLN A 202 -11.93 6.65 -6.70
N TYR A 203 -13.21 6.45 -6.38
CA TYR A 203 -13.85 5.20 -6.75
C TYR A 203 -14.18 5.09 -8.25
N GLN A 204 -14.62 6.18 -8.87
CA GLN A 204 -14.85 6.22 -10.32
C GLN A 204 -13.56 5.94 -11.11
N ASN A 205 -12.42 6.41 -10.61
CA ASN A 205 -11.11 6.27 -11.24
C ASN A 205 -10.40 4.94 -10.90
N TYR A 206 -10.63 4.37 -9.71
CA TYR A 206 -9.84 3.25 -9.16
C TYR A 206 -10.64 1.98 -8.87
N GLY A 207 -11.88 2.13 -8.40
CA GLY A 207 -12.70 1.03 -7.90
C GLY A 207 -13.15 0.09 -9.01
N THR A 208 -13.69 0.62 -10.10
CA THR A 208 -14.24 -0.20 -11.21
C THR A 208 -13.21 -1.17 -11.82
N MET A 209 -11.93 -0.80 -11.89
CA MET A 209 -10.84 -1.67 -12.36
C MET A 209 -10.44 -2.75 -11.34
N ALA A 210 -10.37 -2.41 -10.05
CA ALA A 210 -10.02 -3.35 -8.98
C ALA A 210 -11.12 -4.39 -8.69
N HIS A 211 -12.35 -4.13 -9.15
CA HIS A 211 -13.52 -5.01 -9.01
C HIS A 211 -13.79 -5.89 -10.23
N LYS A 212 -13.74 -5.31 -11.44
CA LYS A 212 -13.93 -6.09 -12.68
C LYS A 212 -12.88 -7.18 -12.87
N SER A 213 -11.63 -6.93 -12.47
CA SER A 213 -10.55 -7.93 -12.51
C SER A 213 -10.79 -9.15 -11.60
N ARG A 214 -11.77 -9.11 -10.70
CA ARG A 214 -12.08 -10.18 -9.74
C ARG A 214 -13.55 -10.60 -9.69
N GLY A 215 -14.34 -10.23 -10.70
CA GLY A 215 -15.73 -10.67 -10.83
C GLY A 215 -16.72 -10.05 -9.83
N LEU A 216 -16.33 -9.01 -9.09
CA LEU A 216 -17.19 -8.38 -8.09
C LEU A 216 -18.13 -7.37 -8.78
N LEU A 217 -19.45 -7.59 -8.70
CA LEU A 217 -20.43 -6.65 -9.21
C LEU A 217 -20.49 -5.43 -8.27
N VAL A 218 -20.04 -4.28 -8.77
CA VAL A 218 -20.06 -3.02 -8.03
C VAL A 218 -20.87 -2.00 -8.79
N VAL A 219 -21.80 -1.36 -8.08
CA VAL A 219 -22.67 -0.30 -8.59
C VAL A 219 -22.20 1.03 -8.00
N MET A 220 -21.97 2.03 -8.86
CA MET A 220 -21.80 3.43 -8.44
C MET A 220 -23.16 4.10 -8.29
#